data_AF-A0A4U5NLK0-F1
#
_entry.id   AF-A0A4U5NLK0-F1
#
_cell.length_a   1.000
_cell.length_b   1.000
_cell.length_c   1.000
_cell.angle_alpha   90.00
_cell.angle_beta   90.00
_cell.angle_gamma   90.00
#
_symmetry.space_group_name_H-M   'P 1'
#
loop_
_entity.id
_entity.type
_entity.pdbx_description
1 polymer ?
#
loop_
_entity_poly.entity_id
_entity_poly.type
_entity_poly.pdbx_seq_one_letter_code
_entity_poly.pdbx_strand_id
1 'polypeptide(L)'
;MAESDRNEPINEQVVANMYTAMRSELNQIYSKITELEMDVSEHSLVINAIQPLDPSRRCYRMIGGVLVERTIKEVLPAVQRNKEGIEEVIARLNEAAERKKKEIADFEAKYKIRIRKSDSEVKDDPNKKEGSSQGVLVGPAGSSE
;
A
#
# COMPACT_ATOMS: atom_id res chain seq x y z
N MET A 1 -42.24 18.82 -18.61
CA MET A 1 -42.32 17.57 -17.82
C MET A 1 -41.25 17.65 -16.75
N ALA A 2 -41.66 17.76 -15.49
CA ALA A 2 -40.75 17.69 -14.35
C ALA A 2 -40.91 16.30 -13.75
N GLU A 3 -39.94 15.43 -13.97
CA GLU A 3 -39.87 14.15 -13.27
C GLU A 3 -39.16 14.35 -11.94
N SER A 4 -39.98 14.23 -10.90
CA SER A 4 -39.64 14.33 -9.50
C SER A 4 -38.67 13.22 -9.11
N ASP A 5 -37.37 13.55 -9.03
CA ASP A 5 -36.40 12.67 -8.39
C ASP A 5 -36.63 12.75 -6.87
N ARG A 6 -37.22 11.67 -6.34
CA ARG A 6 -37.60 11.55 -4.93
C ARG A 6 -36.32 11.45 -4.12
N ASN A 7 -35.90 12.59 -3.59
CA ASN A 7 -34.92 12.68 -2.53
C ASN A 7 -35.52 12.07 -1.25
N GLU A 8 -35.56 10.73 -1.18
CA GLU A 8 -35.77 10.02 0.07
C GLU A 8 -34.63 10.40 1.02
N PRO A 9 -34.91 10.73 2.29
CA PRO A 9 -33.87 10.97 3.26
C PRO A 9 -33.18 9.62 3.55
N ILE A 10 -32.17 9.27 2.76
CA ILE A 10 -31.23 8.22 3.11
C ILE A 10 -30.69 8.63 4.48
N ASN A 11 -30.94 7.79 5.49
CA ASN A 11 -30.54 8.01 6.87
C ASN A 11 -29.07 8.48 6.90
N GLU A 12 -28.80 9.64 7.51
CA GLU A 12 -27.47 10.26 7.53
C GLU A 12 -26.39 9.28 8.05
N GLN A 13 -26.78 8.38 8.96
CA GLN A 13 -25.91 7.30 9.46
C GLN A 13 -25.50 6.30 8.37
N VAL A 14 -26.42 5.96 7.46
CA VAL A 14 -26.14 5.04 6.34
C VAL A 14 -25.18 5.68 5.34
N VAL A 15 -25.35 6.98 5.06
CA VAL A 15 -24.43 7.75 4.19
C VAL A 15 -23.03 7.79 4.81
N ALA A 16 -22.92 8.07 6.12
CA ALA A 16 -21.65 8.11 6.83
C ALA A 16 -20.94 6.74 6.86
N ASN A 17 -21.69 5.65 7.07
CA ASN A 17 -21.16 4.29 7.05
C ASN A 17 -20.65 3.93 5.65
N MET A 18 -21.40 4.24 4.59
CA MET A 18 -20.99 3.97 3.21
C MET A 18 -19.73 4.76 2.85
N TYR A 19 -19.65 6.02 3.25
CA TYR A 19 -18.46 6.86 3.03
C TYR A 19 -17.21 6.28 3.73
N THR A 20 -17.37 5.86 4.98
CA THR A 20 -16.29 5.23 5.74
C THR A 20 -15.84 3.92 5.09
N ALA A 21 -16.78 3.10 4.61
CA ALA A 21 -16.48 1.86 3.90
C ALA A 21 -15.69 2.12 2.60
N MET A 22 -16.09 3.11 1.79
CA MET A 22 -15.36 3.46 0.56
C MET A 22 -13.94 3.98 0.84
N ARG A 23 -13.76 4.80 1.89
CA ARG A 23 -12.43 5.25 2.33
C ARG A 23 -11.58 4.08 2.81
N SER A 24 -12.17 3.13 3.54
CA SER A 24 -11.49 1.91 3.97
C SER A 24 -11.03 1.06 2.78
N GLU A 25 -11.88 0.88 1.77
CA GLU A 25 -11.55 0.16 0.54
C GLU A 25 -10.41 0.83 -0.23
N LEU A 26 -10.43 2.17 -0.36
CA LEU A 26 -9.34 2.92 -0.99
C LEU A 26 -8.01 2.72 -0.24
N ASN A 27 -8.03 2.77 1.09
CA ASN A 27 -6.84 2.53 1.90
C ASN A 27 -6.32 1.08 1.75
N GLN A 28 -7.21 0.09 1.65
CA GLN A 28 -6.81 -1.29 1.39
C GLN A 28 -6.11 -1.45 0.03
N ILE A 29 -6.60 -0.76 -1.01
CA ILE A 29 -5.96 -0.76 -2.32
C ILE A 29 -4.55 -0.17 -2.22
N TYR A 30 -4.36 0.97 -1.54
CA TYR A 30 -3.04 1.57 -1.36
C TYR A 30 -2.09 0.66 -0.57
N SER A 31 -2.55 0.07 0.54
CA SER A 31 -1.74 -0.89 1.29
C SER A 31 -1.28 -2.05 0.42
N LYS A 32 -2.15 -2.55 -0.47
CA LYS A 32 -1.78 -3.63 -1.39
C LYS A 32 -0.81 -3.19 -2.48
N ILE A 33 -0.94 -1.97 -2.99
CA ILE A 33 0.02 -1.39 -3.95
C ILE A 33 1.42 -1.36 -3.30
N THR A 34 1.54 -0.80 -2.10
CA THR A 34 2.82 -0.68 -1.39
C THR A 34 3.46 -2.05 -1.10
N GLU A 35 2.67 -3.05 -0.71
CA GLU A 35 3.16 -4.43 -0.54
C GLU A 35 3.76 -4.97 -1.85
N LEU A 36 3.05 -4.83 -2.98
CA LEU A 36 3.53 -5.31 -4.27
C LEU A 36 4.73 -4.51 -4.80
N GLU A 37 4.82 -3.21 -4.50
CA GLU A 37 5.99 -2.38 -4.84
C GLU A 37 7.26 -2.88 -4.10
N MET A 38 7.11 -3.32 -2.85
CA MET A 38 8.19 -3.97 -2.11
C MET A 38 8.62 -5.27 -2.81
N ASP A 39 7.67 -6.12 -3.21
CA ASP A 39 7.97 -7.36 -3.94
C ASP A 39 8.74 -7.07 -5.24
N VAL A 40 8.35 -6.04 -6.01
CA VAL A 40 9.05 -5.63 -7.24
C VAL A 40 10.49 -5.20 -6.96
N SER A 41 10.71 -4.47 -5.87
CA SER A 41 12.04 -4.06 -5.42
C SER A 41 12.91 -5.28 -5.05
N GLU A 42 12.35 -6.25 -4.32
CA GLU A 42 13.03 -7.49 -3.96
C GLU A 42 13.42 -8.31 -5.20
N HIS A 43 12.49 -8.48 -6.15
CA HIS A 43 12.77 -9.18 -7.40
C HIS A 43 13.86 -8.46 -8.21
N SER A 44 13.84 -7.12 -8.24
CA SER A 44 14.85 -6.32 -8.93
C SER A 44 16.24 -6.50 -8.30
N LEU A 45 16.33 -6.56 -6.98
CA LEU A 45 17.58 -6.84 -6.27
C LEU A 45 18.13 -8.23 -6.64
N VAL A 46 17.27 -9.25 -6.67
CA VAL A 46 17.65 -10.61 -7.07
C VAL A 46 18.17 -10.65 -8.50
N ILE A 47 17.45 -10.03 -9.45
CA ILE A 47 17.84 -9.95 -10.87
C ILE A 47 19.23 -9.31 -10.99
N ASN A 48 19.43 -8.14 -10.39
CA ASN A 48 20.70 -7.41 -10.45
C ASN A 48 21.87 -8.23 -9.86
N ALA A 49 21.62 -9.02 -8.82
CA ALA A 49 22.63 -9.85 -8.18
C ALA A 49 23.04 -11.06 -9.02
N ILE A 50 22.11 -11.68 -9.75
CA ILE A 50 22.38 -12.93 -10.48
C ILE A 50 22.64 -12.76 -11.98
N GLN A 51 22.19 -11.65 -12.57
CA GLN A 51 22.38 -11.34 -13.99
C GLN A 51 23.85 -11.33 -14.46
N PRO A 52 24.85 -10.81 -13.70
CA PRO A 52 26.24 -10.83 -14.13
C PRO A 52 26.93 -12.19 -13.95
N LEU A 53 26.26 -13.18 -13.36
CA LEU A 53 26.84 -14.49 -13.08
C LEU A 53 26.72 -15.43 -14.29
N ASP A 54 27.52 -16.50 -14.28
CA ASP A 54 27.48 -17.51 -15.33
C ASP A 54 26.09 -18.19 -15.42
N PRO A 55 25.47 -18.25 -16.61
CA PRO A 55 24.13 -18.83 -16.78
C PRO A 55 24.02 -20.32 -16.44
N SER A 56 25.12 -21.07 -16.47
CA SER A 56 25.17 -22.50 -16.14
C SER A 56 25.39 -22.74 -14.64
N ARG A 57 25.63 -21.69 -13.85
CA ARG A 57 25.78 -21.79 -12.40
C ARG A 57 24.49 -22.33 -11.77
N ARG A 58 24.67 -23.28 -10.84
CA ARG A 58 23.58 -23.88 -10.07
C ARG A 58 22.95 -22.83 -9.13
N CYS A 59 21.63 -22.84 -9.08
CA CYS A 59 20.77 -22.02 -8.24
C CYS A 59 19.80 -22.94 -7.48
N TYR A 60 19.41 -22.57 -6.27
CA TYR A 60 18.48 -23.36 -5.47
C TYR A 60 17.28 -22.51 -5.07
N ARG A 61 16.09 -22.99 -5.37
CA ARG A 61 14.83 -22.35 -4.98
C ARG A 61 14.22 -23.09 -3.80
N MET A 62 13.91 -22.39 -2.72
CA MET A 62 13.19 -22.95 -1.58
C MET A 62 11.69 -23.03 -1.87
N ILE A 63 11.09 -24.22 -1.72
CA ILE A 63 9.65 -24.46 -1.85
C ILE A 63 9.22 -25.36 -0.69
N GLY A 64 8.40 -24.83 0.22
CA GLY A 64 7.86 -25.61 1.34
C GLY A 64 8.92 -26.28 2.22
N GLY A 65 10.11 -25.68 2.34
CA GLY A 65 11.24 -26.24 3.11
C GLY A 65 12.18 -27.16 2.32
N VAL A 66 11.89 -27.45 1.04
CA VAL A 66 12.78 -28.23 0.16
C VAL A 66 13.50 -27.30 -0.82
N LEU A 67 14.81 -27.51 -1.01
CA LEU A 67 15.59 -26.81 -2.02
C LEU A 67 15.51 -27.55 -3.36
N VAL A 68 14.95 -26.90 -4.36
CA VAL A 68 14.89 -27.40 -5.74
C VAL A 68 16.05 -26.81 -6.52
N GLU A 69 16.89 -27.67 -7.08
CA GLU A 69 17.99 -27.27 -7.94
C GLU A 69 17.52 -26.79 -9.31
N ARG A 70 18.09 -25.68 -9.76
CA ARG A 70 17.91 -25.05 -11.06
C ARG A 70 19.22 -24.43 -11.52
N THR A 71 19.20 -23.80 -12.68
CA THR A 71 20.31 -23.00 -13.21
C THR A 71 19.90 -21.53 -13.35
N ILE A 72 20.87 -20.61 -13.38
CA ILE A 72 20.57 -19.18 -13.58
C ILE A 72 19.80 -18.95 -14.89
N LYS A 73 20.15 -19.68 -15.97
CA LYS A 73 19.42 -19.63 -17.25
C LYS A 73 17.92 -19.97 -17.14
N GLU A 74 17.51 -20.77 -16.15
CA GLU A 74 16.11 -21.12 -15.91
C GLU A 74 15.44 -20.14 -14.93
N VAL A 75 16.18 -19.70 -13.92
CA VAL A 75 15.64 -18.87 -12.82
C VAL A 75 15.49 -17.42 -13.24
N LEU A 76 16.48 -16.83 -13.92
CA LEU A 76 16.47 -15.43 -14.34
C LEU A 76 15.19 -15.05 -15.12
N PRO A 77 14.79 -15.77 -16.19
CA PRO A 77 13.56 -15.43 -16.92
C PRO A 77 12.29 -15.65 -16.09
N ALA A 78 12.32 -16.57 -15.11
CA ALA A 78 11.18 -16.79 -14.23
C ALA A 78 10.99 -15.63 -13.23
N VAL A 79 12.08 -15.14 -12.64
CA VAL A 79 12.05 -13.99 -11.72
C VAL A 79 11.66 -12.72 -12.48
N GLN A 80 12.17 -12.52 -13.70
CA GLN A 80 11.82 -11.39 -14.56
C GLN A 80 10.32 -11.38 -14.93
N ARG A 81 9.79 -12.52 -15.39
CA ARG A 81 8.36 -12.63 -15.72
C ARG A 81 7.46 -12.39 -14.51
N ASN A 82 7.86 -12.88 -13.34
CA ASN A 82 7.09 -12.65 -12.12
C ASN A 82 7.08 -11.16 -11.74
N LYS A 83 8.24 -10.50 -11.83
CA LYS A 83 8.33 -9.05 -11.61
C LYS A 83 7.38 -8.28 -12.54
N GLU A 84 7.44 -8.54 -13.84
CA GLU A 84 6.59 -7.90 -14.85
C GLU A 84 5.09 -8.14 -14.55
N GLY A 85 4.72 -9.37 -14.16
CA GLY A 85 3.36 -9.70 -13.76
C GLY A 85 2.89 -8.92 -12.52
N ILE A 86 3.77 -8.68 -11.55
CA ILE A 86 3.46 -7.87 -10.37
C ILE A 86 3.29 -6.40 -10.76
N GLU A 87 4.16 -5.86 -11.62
CA GLU A 87 4.06 -4.49 -12.14
C GLU A 87 2.73 -4.25 -12.89
N GLU A 88 2.27 -5.23 -13.69
CA GLU A 88 0.94 -5.17 -14.32
C GLU A 88 -0.20 -5.12 -13.30
N VAL A 89 -0.11 -5.89 -12.22
CA VAL A 89 -1.13 -5.89 -11.16
C VAL A 89 -1.13 -4.54 -10.43
N ILE A 90 0.04 -3.97 -10.14
CA ILE A 90 0.17 -2.63 -9.56
C ILE A 90 -0.48 -1.58 -10.45
N ALA A 91 -0.27 -1.64 -11.77
CA ALA A 91 -0.91 -0.72 -12.71
C ALA A 91 -2.45 -0.81 -12.63
N ARG A 92 -3.00 -2.03 -12.61
CA ARG A 92 -4.46 -2.25 -12.47
C ARG A 92 -5.01 -1.76 -11.14
N LEU A 93 -4.26 -1.93 -10.04
CA LEU A 93 -4.65 -1.43 -8.72
C LEU A 93 -4.62 0.10 -8.66
N ASN A 94 -3.64 0.75 -9.30
CA ASN A 94 -3.60 2.20 -9.41
C ASN A 94 -4.82 2.75 -10.17
N GLU A 95 -5.21 2.11 -11.27
CA GLU A 95 -6.45 2.48 -11.97
C GLU A 95 -7.69 2.27 -11.08
N ALA A 96 -7.72 1.19 -10.28
CA ALA A 96 -8.80 0.94 -9.34
C ALA A 96 -8.87 2.00 -8.23
N ALA A 97 -7.72 2.41 -7.69
CA ALA A 97 -7.62 3.49 -6.71
C ALA A 97 -8.15 4.82 -7.28
N GLU A 98 -7.77 5.18 -8.51
CA GLU A 98 -8.24 6.41 -9.16
C GLU A 98 -9.75 6.37 -9.48
N ARG A 99 -10.29 5.21 -9.88
CA ARG A 99 -11.75 5.04 -10.01
C ARG A 99 -12.45 5.24 -8.66
N LYS A 100 -11.96 4.59 -7.60
CA LYS A 100 -12.55 4.70 -6.25
C LYS A 100 -12.48 6.12 -5.70
N LYS A 101 -11.39 6.83 -5.96
CA LYS A 101 -11.22 8.24 -5.59
C LYS A 101 -12.25 9.15 -6.27
N LYS A 102 -12.55 8.91 -7.54
CA LYS A 102 -13.63 9.62 -8.26
C LYS A 102 -15.00 9.30 -7.66
N GLU A 103 -15.30 8.02 -7.41
CA GLU A 103 -16.54 7.60 -6.74
C GLU A 103 -16.73 8.30 -5.38
N ILE A 104 -15.67 8.39 -4.59
CA ILE A 104 -15.70 9.08 -3.28
C ILE A 104 -15.98 10.58 -3.48
N ALA A 105 -15.34 11.24 -4.45
CA ALA A 105 -15.55 12.66 -4.73
C ALA A 105 -16.99 12.95 -5.20
N ASP A 106 -17.53 12.10 -6.08
CA ASP A 106 -18.91 12.19 -6.56
C ASP A 106 -19.91 11.97 -5.42
N PHE A 107 -19.60 11.03 -4.50
CA PHE A 107 -20.41 10.78 -3.31
C PHE A 107 -20.38 11.96 -2.33
N GLU A 108 -19.21 12.57 -2.11
CA GLU A 108 -19.06 13.79 -1.29
C GLU A 108 -19.89 14.95 -1.87
N ALA A 109 -19.85 15.14 -3.19
CA ALA A 109 -20.62 16.17 -3.88
C ALA A 109 -22.13 15.92 -3.81
N LYS A 110 -22.57 14.67 -4.03
CA LYS A 110 -23.99 14.27 -4.04
C LYS A 110 -24.65 14.47 -2.68
N TYR A 111 -24.00 14.04 -1.61
CA TYR A 111 -24.59 14.11 -0.27
C TYR A 111 -24.20 15.38 0.49
N LYS A 112 -23.45 16.30 -0.14
CA LYS A 112 -22.85 17.48 0.49
C LYS A 112 -22.37 17.12 1.88
N ILE A 113 -21.59 16.05 1.99
CA ILE A 113 -21.09 15.55 3.28
C ILE A 113 -20.31 16.72 3.85
N ARG A 114 -20.98 17.53 4.67
CA ARG A 114 -20.35 18.43 5.60
C ARG A 114 -19.71 17.42 6.51
N ILE A 115 -18.44 17.16 6.24
CA ILE A 115 -17.50 16.74 7.25
C ILE A 115 -17.72 17.79 8.34
N ARG A 116 -18.62 17.49 9.29
CA ARG A 116 -18.45 17.90 10.66
C ARG A 116 -17.11 17.27 10.97
N LYS A 117 -16.03 18.00 10.63
CA LYS A 117 -14.85 18.04 11.46
C LYS A 117 -15.49 18.32 12.79
N SER A 118 -15.60 17.30 13.61
CA SER A 118 -16.01 17.47 14.98
C SER A 118 -15.12 18.60 15.48
N ASP A 119 -15.75 19.75 15.67
CA ASP A 119 -15.25 20.86 16.45
C ASP A 119 -15.18 20.32 17.88
N SER A 120 -14.26 19.39 18.08
CA SER A 120 -13.78 19.02 19.40
C SER A 120 -12.70 20.04 19.66
N GLU A 121 -13.14 21.23 20.06
CA GLU A 121 -12.35 22.23 20.73
C GLU A 121 -11.59 21.53 21.87
N VAL A 122 -10.35 21.13 21.60
CA VAL A 122 -9.40 20.83 22.66
C VAL A 122 -9.06 22.18 23.25
N LYS A 123 -9.74 22.54 24.33
CA LYS A 123 -9.30 23.61 25.22
C LYS A 123 -7.87 23.28 25.65
N ASP A 124 -6.92 24.03 25.10
CA ASP A 124 -5.51 24.01 25.47
C ASP A 124 -5.40 24.56 26.90
N ASP A 125 -5.16 23.67 27.86
CA ASP A 125 -4.76 24.00 29.24
C ASP A 125 -3.22 24.14 29.25
N PRO A 126 -2.65 25.33 29.50
CA PRO A 126 -1.23 25.59 29.26
C PRO A 126 -0.36 25.21 30.47
N ASN A 127 -0.60 24.05 31.10
CA ASN A 127 0.21 23.64 32.25
C ASN A 127 0.47 22.12 32.32
N LYS A 128 1.36 21.62 31.45
CA LYS A 128 2.22 20.50 31.83
C LYS A 128 3.58 20.56 31.15
N LYS A 129 4.60 20.80 31.97
CA LYS A 129 6.02 20.88 31.65
C LYS A 129 6.59 19.57 31.11
N GLU A 130 7.55 19.72 30.20
CA GLU A 130 8.80 18.99 29.98
C GLU A 130 8.87 17.48 30.27
N GLY A 131 9.31 16.70 29.26
CA GLY A 131 9.75 15.33 29.48
C GLY A 131 10.21 14.57 28.23
N SER A 132 11.43 14.85 27.79
CA SER A 132 12.35 13.91 27.11
C SER A 132 12.04 13.43 25.68
N SER A 133 12.52 14.20 24.71
CA SER A 133 12.94 13.71 23.40
C SER A 133 14.44 13.39 23.42
N GLN A 134 14.83 12.12 23.45
CA GLN A 134 16.18 11.65 23.12
C GLN A 134 16.09 10.14 22.85
N GLY A 135 16.10 9.68 21.60
CA GLY A 135 17.29 9.67 20.75
C GLY A 135 17.99 8.31 20.92
N VAL A 136 17.56 7.30 20.14
CA VAL A 136 18.24 5.99 20.10
C VAL A 136 19.58 6.20 19.39
N LEU A 137 20.65 6.32 20.18
CA LEU A 137 22.04 6.35 19.71
C LEU A 137 22.52 4.91 19.53
N VAL A 138 22.50 4.41 18.30
CA VAL A 138 23.22 3.18 17.92
C VAL A 138 24.65 3.59 17.60
N GLY A 139 25.58 3.30 18.51
CA GLY A 139 27.01 3.52 18.27
C GLY A 139 27.61 2.40 17.40
N PRO A 140 28.48 2.70 16.42
CA PRO A 140 29.34 1.70 15.82
C PRO A 140 30.67 1.66 16.59
N ALA A 141 31.14 0.48 16.97
CA ALA A 141 32.57 0.23 17.18
C ALA A 141 32.84 -1.27 17.29
N GLY A 142 33.25 -1.88 16.18
CA GLY A 142 34.22 -2.96 16.24
C GLY A 142 35.61 -2.36 16.22
N SER A 143 36.50 -2.83 17.10
CA SER A 143 37.96 -2.88 16.88
C SER A 143 38.62 -3.52 18.10
N SER A 144 39.30 -4.65 17.86
CA SER A 144 40.55 -5.12 18.49
C SER A 144 40.49 -5.44 20.01
N GLU A 145 40.87 -6.60 20.55
CA GLU A 145 41.85 -7.66 20.26
C GLU A 145 41.30 -9.03 20.68
#